data_AF-A0A820L1X9-F1
#
_entry.id   AF-A0A820L1X9-F1
#
_cell.length_a   1.000
_cell.length_b   1.000
_cell.length_c   1.000
_cell.angle_alpha   90.00
_cell.angle_beta   90.00
_cell.angle_gamma   90.00
#
_symmetry.space_group_name_H-M   'P 1'
#
loop_
_entity.id
_entity.type
_entity.pdbx_description
1 polymer ?
#
loop_
_entity_poly.entity_id
_entity_poly.type
_entity_poly.pdbx_seq_one_letter_code
_entity_poly.pdbx_strand_id
1 'polypeptide(L)'
;MVRVKRRYFVFQFHFNFNPTIIIKSSHIHTTFETMISRLYGDVGIAHFTRNLSIIYYNSSTHVAIVRCLRDNKHMLQTAATFISKLIIDQIECSIQTLHVGGSIRQCKKYLVNYCIEQLLAMNSQLINQNKTTSQIFKKKKKKTNNQQHFMDIDEDKQLALKKLLADSRIESTSTIVSKNDYDELGKRKRDEE
;
A
#
# COMPACT_ATOMS: atom_id res chain seq x y z
N MET A 1 -34.97 13.49 -26.79
CA MET A 1 -34.81 12.72 -25.53
C MET A 1 -33.65 13.30 -24.72
N VAL A 2 -33.87 13.76 -23.49
CA VAL A 2 -32.87 14.44 -22.66
C VAL A 2 -32.29 13.47 -21.62
N ARG A 3 -30.96 13.39 -21.51
CA ARG A 3 -30.25 12.54 -20.54
C ARG A 3 -29.60 13.39 -19.45
N VAL A 4 -29.71 12.94 -18.19
CA VAL A 4 -28.97 13.52 -17.06
C VAL A 4 -27.46 13.30 -17.23
N LYS A 5 -26.68 14.38 -17.20
CA LYS A 5 -25.22 14.36 -17.32
C LYS A 5 -24.57 14.27 -15.94
N ARG A 6 -23.65 13.30 -15.77
CA ARG A 6 -22.92 13.06 -14.52
C ARG A 6 -21.43 13.32 -14.69
N ARG A 7 -20.73 13.54 -13.59
CA ARG A 7 -19.27 13.68 -13.51
C ARG A 7 -18.71 12.72 -12.48
N TYR A 8 -17.47 12.31 -12.72
CA TYR A 8 -16.75 11.34 -11.91
C TYR A 8 -15.41 11.94 -11.51
N PHE A 9 -15.15 11.94 -10.22
CA PHE A 9 -13.90 12.39 -9.62
C PHE A 9 -13.08 11.18 -9.21
N VAL A 10 -11.79 11.22 -9.51
CA VAL A 10 -10.80 10.31 -8.95
C VAL A 10 -10.06 11.09 -7.88
N PHE A 11 -10.26 10.70 -6.63
CA PHE A 11 -9.62 11.32 -5.46
C PHE A 11 -8.58 10.38 -4.87
N GLN A 12 -7.46 10.95 -4.44
CA GLN A 12 -6.45 10.28 -3.64
C GLN A 12 -6.44 10.88 -2.24
N PHE A 13 -6.49 10.02 -1.24
CA PHE A 13 -6.42 10.41 0.16
C PHE A 13 -5.00 10.22 0.65
N HIS A 14 -4.46 11.26 1.26
CA HIS A 14 -3.17 11.24 1.93
C HIS A 14 -3.43 11.29 3.43
N PHE A 15 -2.95 10.28 4.15
CA PHE A 15 -3.03 10.19 5.59
C PHE A 15 -1.65 10.44 6.17
N ASN A 16 -1.56 11.24 7.24
CA ASN A 16 -0.30 11.48 7.94
C ASN A 16 0.20 10.22 8.66
N PHE A 17 -0.74 9.37 9.09
CA PHE A 17 -0.48 8.11 9.75
C PHE A 17 -1.27 7.00 9.07
N ASN A 18 -0.74 5.77 9.11
CA ASN A 18 -1.49 4.62 8.62
C ASN A 18 -2.72 4.42 9.52
N PRO A 19 -3.94 4.53 8.98
CA PRO A 19 -5.14 4.34 9.78
C PRO A 19 -5.16 2.89 10.28
N THR A 20 -5.31 2.71 11.58
CA THR A 20 -5.51 1.38 12.19
C THR A 20 -6.88 0.79 11.83
N ILE A 21 -7.82 1.66 11.43
CA ILE A 21 -9.21 1.33 11.14
C ILE A 21 -9.42 1.14 9.63
N ILE A 22 -10.27 0.17 9.30
CA ILE A 22 -10.70 -0.08 7.92
C ILE A 22 -11.66 1.03 7.49
N ILE A 23 -11.22 1.88 6.57
CA ILE A 23 -12.04 2.95 5.99
C ILE A 23 -13.02 2.34 5.00
N LYS A 24 -14.32 2.58 5.22
CA LYS A 24 -15.41 2.14 4.33
C LYS A 24 -15.87 3.30 3.44
N SER A 25 -16.50 2.97 2.32
CA SER A 25 -17.13 3.95 1.43
C SER A 25 -18.21 4.78 2.13
N SER A 26 -18.92 4.20 3.11
CA SER A 26 -19.89 4.93 3.92
C SER A 26 -19.27 6.10 4.69
N HIS A 27 -18.08 5.91 5.27
CA HIS A 27 -17.40 6.96 6.05
C HIS A 27 -16.96 8.12 5.16
N ILE A 28 -16.52 7.81 3.93
CA ILE A 28 -16.18 8.83 2.94
C ILE A 28 -17.45 9.59 2.52
N HIS A 29 -18.58 8.90 2.37
CA HIS A 29 -19.85 9.52 2.00
C HIS A 29 -20.28 10.56 3.02
N THR A 30 -20.36 10.14 4.28
CA THR A 30 -20.75 11.02 5.38
C THR A 30 -19.78 12.18 5.54
N THR A 31 -18.47 11.94 5.34
CA THR A 31 -17.46 13.02 5.38
C THR A 31 -17.72 14.08 4.31
N PHE A 32 -18.03 13.68 3.08
CA PHE A 32 -18.41 14.65 2.05
C PHE A 32 -19.73 15.36 2.37
N GLU A 33 -20.75 14.65 2.84
CA GLU A 33 -22.04 15.27 3.19
C GLU A 33 -21.92 16.30 4.32
N THR A 34 -21.18 15.98 5.38
CA THR A 34 -20.95 16.93 6.49
C THR A 34 -20.12 18.13 6.04
N MET A 35 -19.12 17.95 5.18
CA MET A 35 -18.36 19.08 4.66
C MET A 35 -19.22 19.97 3.75
N ILE A 36 -20.03 19.36 2.88
CA ILE A 36 -20.97 20.09 2.02
C ILE A 36 -21.99 20.85 2.86
N SER A 37 -22.51 20.23 3.93
CA SER A 37 -23.39 20.88 4.92
C SER A 37 -22.74 22.11 5.54
N ARG A 38 -21.48 21.99 5.97
CA ARG A 38 -20.73 23.09 6.57
C ARG A 38 -20.46 24.24 5.61
N LEU A 39 -20.18 23.96 4.34
CA LEU A 39 -19.83 24.98 3.35
C LEU A 39 -21.03 25.62 2.65
N TYR A 40 -22.07 24.84 2.39
CA TYR A 40 -23.19 25.21 1.52
C TYR A 40 -24.57 25.12 2.19
N GLY A 41 -24.62 24.71 3.47
CA GLY A 41 -25.85 24.54 4.22
C GLY A 41 -26.78 23.46 3.65
N ASP A 42 -28.06 23.58 3.97
CA ASP A 42 -29.08 22.58 3.65
C ASP A 42 -29.36 22.48 2.15
N VAL A 43 -29.27 23.60 1.43
CA VAL A 43 -29.42 23.63 -0.04
C VAL A 43 -28.31 22.81 -0.69
N GLY A 44 -27.08 22.95 -0.20
CA GLY A 44 -25.95 22.15 -0.66
C GLY A 44 -26.19 20.66 -0.45
N ILE A 45 -26.57 20.26 0.76
CA ILE A 45 -26.89 18.86 1.06
C ILE A 45 -27.98 18.33 0.14
N ALA A 46 -29.08 19.05 -0.05
CA ALA A 46 -30.21 18.62 -0.86
C ALA A 46 -29.81 18.26 -2.31
N HIS A 47 -28.83 18.97 -2.87
CA HIS A 47 -28.28 18.67 -4.18
C HIS A 47 -27.50 17.35 -4.24
N PHE A 48 -26.89 16.92 -3.13
CA PHE A 48 -25.99 15.78 -3.05
C PHE A 48 -26.61 14.52 -2.43
N THR A 49 -27.62 14.62 -1.58
CA THR A 49 -28.27 13.46 -0.90
C THR A 49 -28.57 12.27 -1.82
N ARG A 50 -29.11 12.52 -3.02
CA ARG A 50 -29.44 11.47 -4.00
C ARG A 50 -28.40 11.32 -5.12
N ASN A 51 -27.55 12.32 -5.31
CA ASN A 51 -26.69 12.43 -6.48
C ASN A 51 -25.22 12.09 -6.22
N LEU A 52 -24.78 12.21 -4.97
CA LEU A 52 -23.48 11.78 -4.51
C LEU A 52 -23.46 10.26 -4.36
N SER A 53 -22.39 9.63 -4.81
CA SER A 53 -22.20 8.19 -4.60
C SER A 53 -20.74 7.83 -4.77
N ILE A 54 -20.24 6.99 -3.87
CA ILE A 54 -18.87 6.47 -3.94
C ILE A 54 -18.95 5.11 -4.63
N ILE A 55 -18.41 5.05 -5.84
CA ILE A 55 -18.48 3.86 -6.69
C ILE A 55 -17.39 2.87 -6.31
N TYR A 56 -16.25 3.39 -5.91
CA TYR A 56 -15.07 2.61 -5.63
C TYR A 56 -14.25 3.32 -4.56
N TYR A 57 -13.72 2.54 -3.63
CA TYR A 57 -12.68 2.96 -2.71
C TYR A 57 -11.77 1.77 -2.48
N ASN A 58 -10.47 2.01 -2.50
CA ASN A 58 -9.47 1.02 -2.12
C ASN A 58 -8.70 1.50 -0.90
N SER A 59 -8.72 0.69 0.16
CA SER A 59 -8.04 1.00 1.42
C SER A 59 -6.53 0.84 1.35
N SER A 60 -5.99 0.09 0.39
CA SER A 60 -4.54 -0.09 0.22
C SER A 60 -3.89 1.04 -0.57
N THR A 61 -4.56 1.52 -1.63
CA THR A 61 -4.03 2.64 -2.45
C THR A 61 -4.60 3.99 -2.04
N HIS A 62 -5.60 4.02 -1.16
CA HIS A 62 -6.32 5.21 -0.73
C HIS A 62 -6.89 6.05 -1.88
N VAL A 63 -7.36 5.39 -2.94
CA VAL A 63 -7.99 6.05 -4.10
C VAL A 63 -9.48 5.77 -4.12
N ALA A 64 -10.29 6.80 -4.33
CA ALA A 64 -11.73 6.70 -4.49
C ALA A 64 -12.20 7.22 -5.85
N ILE A 65 -13.30 6.65 -6.34
CA ILE A 65 -14.06 7.22 -7.46
C ILE A 65 -15.43 7.67 -6.94
N VAL A 66 -15.67 8.97 -7.03
CA VAL A 66 -16.90 9.61 -6.54
C VAL A 66 -17.69 10.15 -7.73
N ARG A 67 -18.99 9.91 -7.75
CA ARG A 67 -19.92 10.38 -8.77
C ARG A 67 -20.79 11.50 -8.25
N CYS A 68 -20.99 12.52 -9.08
CA CYS A 68 -21.88 13.64 -8.83
C CYS A 68 -22.60 14.10 -10.11
N LEU A 69 -23.53 15.05 -9.96
CA LEU A 69 -24.16 15.72 -11.09
C LEU A 69 -23.18 16.68 -11.77
N ARG A 70 -23.37 16.95 -13.07
CA ARG A 70 -22.47 17.85 -13.82
C ARG A 70 -22.39 19.25 -13.22
N ASP A 71 -23.52 19.76 -12.76
CA ASP A 71 -23.64 21.15 -12.33
C ASP A 71 -23.01 21.35 -10.94
N ASN A 72 -23.08 20.32 -10.10
CA ASN A 72 -22.52 20.33 -8.74
C ASN A 72 -21.02 19.96 -8.69
N LYS A 73 -20.35 19.80 -9.83
CA LYS A 73 -18.95 19.37 -9.87
C LYS A 73 -18.04 20.33 -9.09
N HIS A 74 -18.30 21.63 -9.17
CA HIS A 74 -17.47 22.65 -8.53
C HIS A 74 -17.63 22.62 -7.01
N MET A 75 -18.87 22.49 -6.51
CA MET A 75 -19.15 22.35 -5.09
C MET A 75 -18.51 21.11 -4.46
N LEU A 76 -18.48 19.99 -5.21
CA LEU A 76 -17.82 18.78 -4.71
C LEU A 76 -16.30 18.98 -4.65
N GLN A 77 -15.72 19.63 -5.67
CA GLN A 77 -14.29 19.85 -5.76
C GLN A 77 -13.78 20.78 -4.64
N THR A 78 -14.51 21.87 -4.36
CA THR A 78 -14.21 22.78 -3.25
C THR A 78 -14.44 22.10 -1.90
N ALA A 79 -15.51 21.33 -1.74
CA ALA A 79 -15.71 20.55 -0.52
C ALA A 79 -14.56 19.57 -0.28
N ALA A 80 -14.09 18.87 -1.33
CA ALA A 80 -12.95 17.96 -1.24
C ALA A 80 -11.68 18.66 -0.72
N THR A 81 -11.40 19.89 -1.17
CA THR A 81 -10.20 20.64 -0.74
C THR A 81 -10.24 21.07 0.73
N PHE A 82 -11.43 21.24 1.32
CA PHE A 82 -11.57 21.66 2.72
C PHE A 82 -11.65 20.48 3.71
N ILE A 83 -11.71 19.24 3.22
CA ILE A 83 -11.68 18.05 4.09
C ILE A 83 -10.26 17.86 4.62
N SER A 84 -10.10 18.16 5.91
CA SER A 84 -8.87 17.95 6.69
C SER A 84 -8.94 16.74 7.63
N LYS A 85 -10.15 16.28 7.96
CA LYS A 85 -10.39 15.16 8.88
C LYS A 85 -11.52 14.29 8.38
N LEU A 86 -11.35 12.97 8.46
CA LEU A 86 -12.46 12.04 8.34
C LEU A 86 -13.31 12.09 9.60
N ILE A 87 -14.63 11.95 9.45
CA ILE A 87 -15.54 11.95 10.60
C ILE A 87 -15.22 10.80 11.55
N ILE A 88 -14.84 9.64 11.00
CA ILE A 88 -14.53 8.49 11.82
C ILE A 88 -13.17 8.70 12.48
N ASP A 89 -13.19 8.72 13.82
CA ASP A 89 -12.03 8.80 14.69
C ASP A 89 -11.12 10.03 14.49
N GLN A 90 -11.65 11.09 13.86
CA GLN A 90 -10.95 12.36 13.63
C GLN A 90 -9.59 12.19 12.91
N ILE A 91 -9.50 11.18 12.04
CA ILE A 91 -8.26 10.87 11.31
C ILE A 91 -7.94 12.03 10.37
N GLU A 92 -6.76 12.62 10.54
CA GLU A 92 -6.28 13.69 9.67
C GLU A 92 -5.98 13.15 8.26
N CYS A 93 -6.62 13.76 7.27
CA CYS A 93 -6.45 13.39 5.87
C CYS A 93 -6.48 14.63 4.99
N SER A 94 -5.70 14.61 3.91
CA SER A 94 -5.83 15.57 2.82
C SER A 94 -6.26 14.86 1.54
N ILE A 95 -7.15 15.48 0.78
CA ILE A 95 -7.69 14.90 -0.45
C ILE A 95 -7.12 15.64 -1.66
N GLN A 96 -6.47 14.88 -2.55
CA GLN A 96 -6.03 15.38 -3.84
C GLN A 96 -6.99 14.93 -4.95
N THR A 97 -7.35 15.84 -5.85
CA THR A 97 -8.09 15.49 -7.06
C THR A 97 -7.09 15.07 -8.14
N LEU A 98 -7.14 13.81 -8.57
CA LEU A 98 -6.28 13.31 -9.65
C LEU A 98 -6.89 13.57 -11.03
N HIS A 99 -8.17 13.24 -11.20
CA HIS A 99 -8.84 13.36 -12.50
C HIS A 99 -10.33 13.60 -12.36
N VAL A 100 -10.90 14.35 -13.33
CA VAL A 100 -12.34 14.56 -13.46
C VAL A 100 -12.80 14.13 -14.84
N GLY A 101 -13.60 13.08 -14.90
CA GLY A 101 -14.10 12.47 -16.13
C GLY A 101 -15.60 12.64 -16.34
N GLY A 102 -16.04 12.52 -17.60
CA GLY A 102 -17.46 12.43 -17.96
C GLY A 102 -18.01 10.99 -17.93
N SER A 103 -17.12 9.99 -17.97
CA SER A 103 -17.49 8.57 -17.93
C SER A 103 -16.62 7.80 -16.95
N ILE A 104 -17.21 6.80 -16.31
CA ILE A 104 -16.49 5.89 -15.41
C ILE A 104 -15.37 5.13 -16.14
N ARG A 105 -15.55 4.83 -17.44
CA ARG A 105 -14.55 4.15 -18.27
C ARG A 105 -13.27 4.97 -18.41
N GLN A 106 -13.41 6.28 -18.65
CA GLN A 106 -12.27 7.20 -18.72
C GLN A 106 -11.54 7.29 -17.38
N CYS A 107 -12.27 7.41 -16.27
CA CYS A 107 -11.66 7.43 -14.93
C CYS A 107 -10.92 6.14 -14.61
N LYS A 108 -11.47 4.97 -14.96
CA LYS A 108 -10.80 3.68 -14.78
C LYS A 108 -9.52 3.59 -15.62
N LYS A 109 -9.58 3.98 -16.89
CA LYS A 109 -8.40 4.00 -17.78
C LYS A 109 -7.31 4.92 -17.21
N TYR A 110 -7.69 6.11 -16.77
CA TYR A 110 -6.77 7.04 -16.12
C TYR A 110 -6.15 6.43 -14.85
N LEU A 111 -6.95 5.81 -13.99
CA LEU A 111 -6.49 5.22 -12.73
C LEU A 111 -5.47 4.09 -12.98
N VAL A 112 -5.70 3.24 -13.97
CA VAL A 112 -4.73 2.18 -14.35
C VAL A 112 -3.40 2.80 -14.79
N ASN A 113 -3.44 3.80 -15.68
CA ASN A 113 -2.23 4.48 -16.15
C ASN A 113 -1.49 5.15 -15.00
N TYR A 114 -2.21 5.84 -14.12
CA TYR A 114 -1.66 6.49 -12.94
C TYR A 114 -0.95 5.47 -12.01
N CYS A 115 -1.57 4.32 -11.76
CA CYS A 115 -0.94 3.26 -10.95
C CYS A 115 0.34 2.71 -11.60
N ILE A 116 0.35 2.54 -12.92
CA ILE A 116 1.55 2.09 -13.66
C ILE A 116 2.67 3.13 -13.54
N GLU A 117 2.36 4.41 -13.76
CA GLU A 117 3.31 5.52 -13.64
C GLU A 117 3.89 5.61 -12.23
N GLN A 118 3.06 5.47 -11.21
CA GLN A 118 3.48 5.50 -9.80
C GLN A 118 4.42 4.32 -9.47
N LEU A 119 4.12 3.11 -9.96
CA LEU A 119 4.96 1.93 -9.77
C LEU A 119 6.31 2.08 -10.48
N LEU A 120 6.32 2.59 -11.72
CA LEU A 120 7.56 2.85 -12.45
C LEU A 120 8.43 3.89 -11.73
N ALA A 121 7.82 4.96 -11.21
CA ALA A 121 8.51 5.98 -10.43
C ALA A 121 9.16 5.38 -9.17
N MET A 122 8.42 4.57 -8.40
CA MET A 122 8.95 3.88 -7.22
C MET A 122 10.13 2.96 -7.55
N ASN A 123 10.02 2.15 -8.60
CA ASN A 123 11.10 1.26 -9.03
C ASN A 123 12.38 2.03 -9.40
N SER A 124 12.24 3.16 -10.10
CA SER A 124 13.38 4.00 -10.46
C SER A 124 14.12 4.55 -9.24
N GLN A 125 13.38 4.93 -8.19
CA GLN A 125 13.94 5.42 -6.93
C GLN A 125 14.69 4.31 -6.18
N LEU A 126 14.11 3.11 -6.10
CA LEU A 126 14.75 1.95 -5.45
C LEU A 126 16.09 1.59 -6.11
N ILE A 127 16.15 1.57 -7.44
CA ILE A 127 17.38 1.28 -8.19
C ILE A 127 18.47 2.32 -7.87
N ASN A 128 18.10 3.59 -7.76
CA ASN A 128 19.05 4.65 -7.44
C ASN A 128 19.59 4.55 -6.01
N GLN A 129 18.73 4.23 -5.03
CA GLN A 129 19.16 4.01 -3.63
C GLN A 129 20.11 2.81 -3.51
N ASN A 130 19.87 1.73 -4.26
CA ASN A 130 20.75 0.57 -4.23
C ASN A 130 22.14 0.88 -4.80
N LYS A 131 22.23 1.73 -5.84
CA LYS A 131 23.50 2.20 -6.42
C LYS A 131 24.28 3.09 -5.45
N THR A 132 23.62 4.06 -4.81
CA THR A 132 24.29 4.95 -3.83
C THR A 132 24.78 4.15 -2.63
N THR A 133 23.94 3.25 -2.10
CA THR A 133 24.28 2.35 -0.99
C THR A 133 25.49 1.48 -1.34
N SER A 134 25.51 0.87 -2.53
CA SER A 134 26.65 0.07 -3.01
C SER A 134 27.95 0.88 -3.16
N GLN A 135 27.86 2.14 -3.60
CA GLN A 135 29.02 3.03 -3.70
C GLN A 135 29.54 3.49 -2.33
N ILE A 136 28.65 3.72 -1.36
CA ILE A 136 29.00 4.03 0.04
C ILE A 136 29.72 2.83 0.68
N PHE A 137 29.23 1.61 0.49
CA PHE A 137 29.87 0.39 0.99
C PHE A 137 31.26 0.15 0.35
N LYS A 138 31.42 0.41 -0.96
CA LYS A 138 32.73 0.33 -1.64
C LYS A 138 33.72 1.41 -1.15
N LYS A 139 33.25 2.63 -0.84
CA LYS A 139 34.10 3.70 -0.26
C LYS A 139 34.51 3.42 1.19
N LYS A 140 33.67 2.77 2.00
CA LYS A 140 34.03 2.35 3.38
C LYS A 140 35.16 1.31 3.38
N LYS A 141 35.13 0.32 2.47
CA LYS A 141 36.22 -0.66 2.29
C LYS A 141 37.57 -0.04 1.89
N LYS A 142 37.56 1.13 1.22
CA LYS A 142 38.80 1.86 0.87
C LYS A 142 39.36 2.72 2.02
N LYS A 143 38.54 3.07 3.02
CA LYS A 143 38.97 3.88 4.18
C LYS A 143 39.60 3.04 5.32
N THR A 144 39.42 1.72 5.31
CA THR A 144 40.00 0.78 6.29
C THR A 144 41.38 0.23 5.89
N ASN A 145 42.01 0.75 4.83
CA ASN A 145 43.31 0.25 4.34
C ASN A 145 44.55 1.03 4.84
N ASN A 146 44.40 1.90 5.83
CA ASN A 146 45.54 2.47 6.56
C ASN A 146 45.56 1.94 8.00
N GLN A 147 46.01 0.69 8.14
CA GLN A 147 46.81 0.20 9.27
C GLN A 147 47.23 -1.25 8.93
N GLN A 148 48.46 -1.38 8.44
CA GLN A 148 49.18 -2.65 8.37
C GLN A 148 49.44 -3.12 9.80
N HIS A 149 48.82 -4.23 10.23
CA HIS A 149 49.49 -5.35 10.90
C HIS A 149 48.45 -6.42 11.28
N PHE A 150 48.50 -7.60 10.63
CA PHE A 150 48.47 -8.92 11.28
C PHE A 150 48.50 -9.99 10.19
N MET A 151 49.63 -10.69 10.09
CA MET A 151 49.75 -11.99 9.42
C MET A 151 49.29 -13.07 10.42
N ASP A 152 48.92 -14.25 9.90
CA ASP A 152 48.78 -15.53 10.62
C ASP A 152 47.47 -15.81 11.38
N ILE A 153 46.31 -15.80 10.69
CA ILE A 153 45.04 -16.33 11.25
C ILE A 153 44.40 -17.42 10.35
N ASP A 154 44.85 -17.55 9.09
CA ASP A 154 44.23 -18.48 8.14
C ASP A 154 44.76 -19.92 8.25
N GLU A 155 45.97 -20.14 8.75
CA GLU A 155 46.49 -21.50 9.01
C GLU A 155 45.80 -22.17 10.21
N ASP A 156 45.57 -21.44 11.30
CA ASP A 156 44.91 -21.97 12.50
C ASP A 156 43.44 -22.34 12.26
N LYS A 157 42.73 -21.56 11.43
CA LYS A 157 41.35 -21.87 11.03
C LYS A 157 41.26 -23.10 10.15
N GLN A 158 42.24 -23.28 9.25
CA GLN A 158 42.32 -24.49 8.42
C GLN A 158 42.72 -25.72 9.24
N LEU A 159 43.56 -25.56 10.25
CA LEU A 159 43.93 -26.61 11.20
C LEU A 159 42.75 -27.01 12.10
N ALA A 160 41.95 -26.03 12.56
CA ALA A 160 40.74 -26.26 13.35
C ALA A 160 39.65 -27.00 12.56
N LEU A 161 39.45 -26.65 11.28
CA LEU A 161 38.51 -27.35 10.40
C LEU A 161 38.93 -28.80 10.11
N LYS A 162 40.24 -29.05 9.94
CA LYS A 162 40.76 -30.42 9.76
C LYS A 162 40.60 -31.27 11.03
N LYS A 163 40.78 -30.68 12.22
CA LYS A 163 40.54 -31.37 13.51
C LYS A 163 39.06 -31.73 13.71
N LEU A 164 38.14 -30.78 13.46
CA LEU A 164 36.70 -31.02 13.57
C LEU A 164 36.18 -32.10 12.59
N LEU A 165 36.79 -32.21 11.40
CA LEU A 165 36.48 -33.26 10.43
C LEU A 165 37.06 -34.64 10.81
N ALA A 166 38.12 -34.68 11.63
CA ALA A 166 38.68 -35.91 12.16
C ALA A 166 37.89 -36.43 13.36
N ASP A 167 37.42 -35.54 14.24
CA ASP A 167 36.63 -35.86 15.43
C ASP A 167 35.20 -36.36 15.12
N SER A 168 34.73 -36.14 13.89
CA SER A 168 33.39 -36.56 13.43
C SER A 168 33.35 -37.95 12.78
N ARG A 169 34.45 -38.72 12.81
CA ARG A 169 34.49 -40.09 12.30
C ARG A 169 34.80 -41.09 13.42
N ILE A 170 33.86 -42.06 13.58
CA ILE A 170 33.88 -43.31 14.38
C ILE A 170 33.21 -43.06 15.77
N GLU A 171 32.07 -43.67 16.19
CA GLU A 171 31.51 -45.01 15.95
C GLU A 171 29.97 -45.04 15.84
N SER A 172 29.50 -45.95 14.98
CA SER A 172 28.14 -46.46 14.87
C SER A 172 27.64 -47.10 16.18
N THR A 173 26.55 -46.60 16.76
CA THR A 173 25.54 -47.45 17.45
C THR A 173 24.16 -46.77 17.52
N SER A 174 23.15 -47.52 17.06
CA SER A 174 21.75 -47.58 17.51
C SER A 174 20.76 -46.39 17.36
N THR A 175 19.79 -46.61 16.45
CA THR A 175 18.31 -46.62 16.67
C THR A 175 17.46 -45.32 16.66
N ILE A 176 16.40 -45.37 15.81
CA ILE A 176 14.98 -44.93 15.98
C ILE A 176 14.42 -43.84 15.01
N VAL A 177 13.66 -44.36 14.01
CA VAL A 177 12.26 -44.04 13.59
C VAL A 177 11.90 -42.76 12.78
N SER A 178 11.54 -43.05 11.52
CA SER A 178 10.55 -42.56 10.53
C SER A 178 9.98 -41.12 10.49
N LYS A 179 9.80 -40.64 9.24
CA LYS A 179 9.04 -39.45 8.85
C LYS A 179 8.17 -39.73 7.61
N ASN A 180 7.14 -40.56 7.78
CA ASN A 180 5.89 -40.51 7.02
C ASN A 180 4.84 -40.08 8.05
N ASP A 181 4.06 -39.02 7.78
CA ASP A 181 2.78 -38.64 8.44
C ASP A 181 2.56 -37.12 8.46
N TYR A 182 2.44 -36.48 7.29
CA TYR A 182 1.83 -35.13 7.20
C TYR A 182 0.89 -34.92 6.00
N ASP A 183 0.52 -35.98 5.27
CA ASP A 183 -0.30 -35.86 4.05
C ASP A 183 -1.80 -36.21 4.20
N GLU A 184 -2.34 -36.33 5.42
CA GLU A 184 -3.78 -36.63 5.63
C GLU A 184 -4.51 -35.67 6.59
N LEU A 185 -4.68 -34.41 6.18
CA LEU A 185 -5.64 -33.50 6.85
C LEU A 185 -6.49 -32.66 5.88
N GLY A 186 -6.59 -33.09 4.62
CA GLY A 186 -7.26 -32.34 3.55
C GLY A 186 -8.55 -32.93 2.98
N LYS A 187 -9.11 -34.02 3.51
CA LYS A 187 -10.38 -34.60 3.01
C LYS A 187 -11.19 -35.23 4.14
N ARG A 188 -12.50 -34.92 4.14
CA ARG A 188 -13.62 -35.45 4.98
C ARG A 188 -14.00 -34.63 6.21
N LYS A 189 -14.73 -33.52 5.98
CA LYS A 189 -16.00 -33.19 6.67
C LYS A 189 -16.89 -32.38 5.72
N ARG A 190 -17.28 -33.04 4.62
CA ARG A 190 -18.64 -32.94 4.10
C ARG A 190 -19.26 -34.27 4.49
N ASP A 191 -20.53 -34.22 4.88
CA ASP A 191 -21.37 -35.30 5.41
C ASP A 191 -21.45 -35.27 6.94
N GLU A 192 -22.68 -35.13 7.43
CA GLU A 192 -23.15 -34.93 8.82
C GLU A 192 -23.31 -33.47 9.28
N GLU A 193 -24.28 -32.77 8.69
CA GLU A 193 -25.47 -32.17 9.37
C GLU A 193 -26.42 -31.53 8.34
#